data_AF-A0A975YPG3-F1
#
_entry.id   AF-A0A975YPG3-F1
#
_cell.length_a   1.000
_cell.length_b   1.000
_cell.length_c   1.000
_cell.angle_alpha   90.00
_cell.angle_beta   90.00
_cell.angle_gamma   90.00
#
_symmetry.space_group_name_H-M   'P 1'
#
loop_
_entity.id
_entity.type
_entity.pdbx_description
1 polymer ?
#
loop_
_entity_poly.entity_id
_entity_poly.type
_entity_poly.pdbx_seq_one_letter_code
_entity_poly.pdbx_strand_id
1 'polypeptide(L)'
;MLDIDVLKLASILNNTICSVIACLFLLLSRRKLNNHKVSTAGWFAAYFLCFSIAFGTTVMRGWVSIEWVVLSNNFLYQAVTYMLLFGVMSWFKYPVKRTWFVFAALHTFVYTAFQFWLLKNFPQHFEWRVNLAAVSFSAVHLYSAWFAFRHMNKKSGGEKLLTFCLVLSSLLVFLPATLYQLFDSTIYFLSGVLVGQNLLTIVSLGSILSLFFYDEIEWHHYRAVHDELTGLYNRRYFMEQASSELDNSSNTWTIALLDVDHFKQVNDRYGHDAGDLALCHIADILSREFKGDLVARYGGEEFTIMLAGHQATNQLRLEHFHREVSRNHLIAGELDIAMTVSIGIAEVSHSSELQRALKMADIALYDAKETGRNRLVPLV
;
A
#
# COMPACT_ATOMS: atom_id res chain seq x y z
N MET A 1 -28.10 3.41 40.70
CA MET A 1 -26.69 3.00 40.82
C MET A 1 -26.48 1.95 39.74
N LEU A 2 -25.86 2.30 38.61
CA LEU A 2 -25.49 1.29 37.61
C LEU A 2 -24.49 0.35 38.26
N ASP A 3 -24.82 -0.93 38.29
CA ASP A 3 -23.98 -1.94 38.93
C ASP A 3 -22.60 -1.91 38.27
N ILE A 4 -21.54 -1.71 39.05
CA ILE A 4 -20.17 -1.56 38.54
C ILE A 4 -19.77 -2.78 37.71
N ASP A 5 -20.37 -3.93 38.01
CA ASP A 5 -20.17 -5.17 37.28
C ASP A 5 -20.86 -5.20 35.91
N VAL A 6 -21.99 -4.50 35.74
CA VAL A 6 -22.65 -4.34 34.42
C VAL A 6 -21.80 -3.48 33.49
N LEU A 7 -21.19 -2.40 33.99
CA LEU A 7 -20.30 -1.53 33.20
C LEU A 7 -19.00 -2.24 32.79
N LYS A 8 -18.42 -3.04 33.70
CA LYS A 8 -17.28 -3.91 33.38
C LYS A 8 -17.65 -4.94 32.32
N LEU A 9 -18.78 -5.64 32.50
CA LEU A 9 -19.26 -6.66 31.56
C LEU A 9 -19.55 -6.08 30.18
N ALA A 10 -20.20 -4.92 30.10
CA ALA A 10 -20.47 -4.22 28.85
C ALA A 10 -19.18 -3.84 28.12
N SER A 11 -18.17 -3.37 28.86
CA SER A 11 -16.85 -3.04 28.30
C SER A 11 -16.12 -4.29 27.79
N ILE A 12 -16.18 -5.41 28.52
CA ILE A 12 -15.67 -6.72 28.09
C ILE A 12 -16.28 -7.13 26.76
N LEU A 13 -17.61 -7.15 26.71
CA LEU A 13 -18.35 -7.59 25.54
C LEU A 13 -18.01 -6.70 24.35
N ASN A 14 -18.01 -5.38 24.51
CA ASN A 14 -17.68 -4.46 23.42
C ASN A 14 -16.28 -4.71 22.85
N ASN A 15 -15.24 -4.72 23.69
CA ASN A 15 -13.87 -4.87 23.21
C ASN A 15 -13.59 -6.26 22.62
N THR A 16 -14.16 -7.30 23.24
CA THR A 16 -14.08 -8.68 22.76
C THR A 16 -14.76 -8.82 21.41
N ILE A 17 -15.98 -8.30 21.26
CA ILE A 17 -16.73 -8.33 20.00
C ILE A 17 -15.96 -7.57 18.91
N CYS A 18 -15.49 -6.34 19.18
CA CYS A 18 -14.72 -5.57 18.21
C CYS A 18 -13.45 -6.28 17.76
N SER A 19 -12.69 -6.84 18.70
CA SER A 19 -11.43 -7.54 18.41
C SER A 19 -11.66 -8.88 17.68
N VAL A 20 -12.70 -9.62 18.03
CA VAL A 20 -13.08 -10.86 17.33
C VAL A 20 -13.57 -10.55 15.92
N ILE A 21 -14.41 -9.52 15.73
CA ILE A 21 -14.85 -9.07 14.40
C ILE A 21 -13.65 -8.67 13.55
N ALA A 22 -12.71 -7.90 14.11
CA ALA A 22 -11.47 -7.52 13.43
C ALA A 22 -10.65 -8.74 12.98
N CYS A 23 -10.47 -9.71 13.87
CA CYS A 23 -9.80 -10.97 13.57
C CYS A 23 -10.51 -11.75 12.44
N LEU A 24 -11.83 -11.93 12.55
CA LEU A 24 -12.62 -12.63 11.53
C LEU A 24 -12.55 -11.94 10.17
N PHE A 25 -12.65 -10.61 10.14
CA PHE A 25 -12.53 -9.83 8.91
C PHE A 25 -11.18 -10.08 8.22
N LEU A 26 -10.07 -10.01 8.97
CA LEU A 26 -8.73 -10.25 8.44
C LEU A 26 -8.52 -11.70 7.98
N LEU A 27 -9.11 -12.67 8.66
CA LEU A 27 -9.05 -14.08 8.25
C LEU A 27 -9.89 -14.37 7.00
N LEU A 28 -11.06 -13.73 6.87
CA LEU A 28 -11.93 -13.88 5.69
C LEU A 28 -11.35 -13.16 4.47
N SER A 29 -10.76 -11.97 4.66
CA SER A 29 -10.12 -11.22 3.56
C SER A 29 -8.86 -11.90 3.03
N ARG A 30 -8.21 -12.75 3.85
CA ARG A 30 -6.99 -13.48 3.51
C ARG A 30 -7.06 -14.27 2.20
N ARG A 31 -8.24 -14.77 1.81
CA ARG A 31 -8.43 -15.53 0.55
C ARG A 31 -8.24 -14.67 -0.71
N LYS A 32 -8.35 -13.35 -0.60
CA LYS A 32 -8.20 -12.40 -1.71
C LYS A 32 -6.80 -11.75 -1.75
N LEU A 33 -5.96 -12.02 -0.75
CA LEU A 33 -4.63 -11.42 -0.63
C LEU A 33 -3.58 -12.27 -1.34
N ASN A 34 -2.63 -11.62 -2.01
CA ASN A 34 -1.50 -12.29 -2.65
C ASN A 34 -0.22 -12.20 -1.80
N ASN A 35 0.61 -13.25 -1.84
CA ASN A 35 1.97 -13.28 -1.29
C ASN A 35 2.07 -12.95 0.22
N HIS A 36 3.01 -12.08 0.60
CA HIS A 36 3.31 -11.66 1.98
C HIS A 36 2.12 -11.07 2.75
N LYS A 37 1.12 -10.50 2.05
CA LYS A 37 -0.07 -9.90 2.67
C LYS A 37 -0.92 -10.93 3.42
N VAL A 38 -0.89 -12.19 2.98
CA VAL A 38 -1.53 -13.34 3.65
C VAL A 38 -0.92 -13.58 5.04
N SER A 39 0.41 -13.51 5.15
CA SER A 39 1.13 -13.62 6.43
C SER A 39 0.83 -12.41 7.30
N THR A 40 0.81 -11.21 6.73
CA THR A 40 0.52 -9.96 7.45
C THR A 40 -0.87 -9.96 8.07
N ALA A 41 -1.90 -10.33 7.31
CA ALA A 41 -3.25 -10.48 7.83
C ALA A 41 -3.33 -11.51 8.97
N GLY A 42 -2.57 -12.60 8.87
CA GLY A 42 -2.46 -13.61 9.93
C GLY A 42 -1.90 -13.04 11.24
N TRP A 43 -0.83 -12.24 11.19
CA TRP A 43 -0.27 -11.59 12.38
C TRP A 43 -1.21 -10.57 13.00
N PHE A 44 -1.86 -9.74 12.17
CA PHE A 44 -2.84 -8.77 12.70
C PHE A 44 -4.10 -9.46 13.25
N ALA A 45 -4.53 -10.58 12.67
CA ALA A 45 -5.60 -11.39 13.24
C ALA A 45 -5.20 -11.98 14.60
N ALA A 46 -3.97 -12.52 14.70
CA ALA A 46 -3.42 -13.00 15.97
C ALA A 46 -3.32 -11.88 17.02
N TYR A 47 -2.89 -10.68 16.61
CA TYR A 47 -2.86 -9.48 17.45
C TYR A 47 -4.25 -9.22 18.05
N PHE A 48 -5.32 -9.10 17.24
CA PHE A 48 -6.66 -8.80 17.75
C PHE A 48 -7.22 -9.94 18.61
N LEU A 49 -7.00 -11.20 18.21
CA LEU A 49 -7.47 -12.35 18.99
C LEU A 49 -6.80 -12.38 20.37
N CYS A 50 -5.48 -12.27 20.42
CA CYS A 50 -4.74 -12.28 21.68
C CYS A 50 -4.98 -11.01 22.51
N PHE A 51 -5.23 -9.85 21.88
CA PHE A 51 -5.62 -8.63 22.58
C PHE A 51 -6.95 -8.80 23.32
N SER A 52 -7.93 -9.45 22.68
CA SER A 52 -9.21 -9.81 23.31
C SER A 52 -9.03 -10.75 24.50
N ILE A 53 -8.17 -11.77 24.37
CA ILE A 53 -7.89 -12.72 25.46
C ILE A 53 -7.18 -12.00 26.62
N ALA A 54 -6.18 -11.17 26.33
CA ALA A 54 -5.47 -10.36 27.32
C ALA A 54 -6.45 -9.49 28.12
N PHE A 55 -7.41 -8.87 27.42
CA PHE A 55 -8.44 -8.07 28.06
C PHE A 55 -9.34 -8.87 29.00
N GLY A 56 -9.78 -10.07 28.58
CA GLY A 56 -10.50 -10.99 29.44
C GLY A 56 -9.77 -11.25 30.77
N THR A 57 -8.45 -11.48 30.72
CA THR A 57 -7.65 -11.73 31.93
C THR A 57 -7.57 -10.53 32.89
N THR A 58 -7.63 -9.30 32.37
CA THR A 58 -7.68 -8.09 33.21
C THR A 58 -8.97 -8.05 34.04
N VAL A 59 -10.08 -8.51 33.48
CA VAL A 59 -11.39 -8.44 34.15
C VAL A 59 -11.66 -9.65 35.05
N MET A 60 -10.91 -10.74 34.90
CA MET A 60 -10.90 -11.85 35.87
C MET A 60 -10.34 -11.44 37.26
N ARG A 61 -9.88 -10.19 37.43
CA ARG A 61 -9.47 -9.63 38.72
C ARG A 61 -10.64 -9.62 39.70
N GLY A 62 -10.54 -10.48 40.72
CA GLY A 62 -11.59 -10.70 41.73
C GLY A 62 -12.22 -12.08 41.67
N TRP A 63 -12.08 -12.79 40.54
CA TRP A 63 -12.48 -14.21 40.40
C TRP A 63 -11.29 -15.16 40.51
N VAL A 64 -10.10 -14.69 40.13
CA VAL A 64 -8.84 -15.43 40.19
C VAL A 64 -7.85 -14.66 41.08
N SER A 65 -6.91 -15.38 41.72
CA SER A 65 -5.86 -14.76 42.53
C SER A 65 -5.07 -13.71 41.74
N ILE A 66 -4.63 -12.65 42.43
CA ILE A 66 -3.91 -11.53 41.82
C ILE A 66 -2.62 -11.99 41.12
N GLU A 67 -1.97 -13.03 41.62
CA GLU A 67 -0.77 -13.65 41.04
C GLU A 67 -1.01 -14.10 39.60
N TRP A 68 -2.03 -14.92 39.39
CA TRP A 68 -2.39 -15.42 38.06
C TRP A 68 -2.79 -14.30 37.12
N VAL A 69 -3.56 -13.32 37.60
CA VAL A 69 -3.95 -12.15 36.79
C VAL A 69 -2.71 -11.36 36.35
N VAL A 70 -1.77 -11.08 37.26
CA VAL A 70 -0.54 -10.34 36.92
C VAL A 70 0.31 -11.14 35.92
N LEU A 71 0.45 -12.45 36.11
CA LEU A 71 1.21 -13.30 35.19
C LEU A 71 0.58 -13.35 33.80
N SER A 72 -0.69 -13.74 33.69
CA SER A 72 -1.37 -13.90 32.41
C SER A 72 -1.48 -12.58 31.66
N ASN A 73 -1.83 -11.51 32.37
CA ASN A 73 -2.11 -10.22 31.75
C ASN A 73 -0.84 -9.60 31.15
N ASN A 74 0.26 -9.57 31.91
CA ASN A 74 1.52 -9.00 31.43
C ASN A 74 2.14 -9.84 30.31
N PHE A 75 2.06 -11.18 30.41
CA PHE A 75 2.51 -12.07 29.35
C PHE A 75 1.75 -11.82 28.05
N LEU A 76 0.41 -11.83 28.11
CA LEU A 76 -0.42 -11.70 26.92
C LEU A 76 -0.28 -10.31 26.29
N TYR A 77 -0.33 -9.22 27.07
CA TYR A 77 -0.18 -7.88 26.50
C TYR A 77 1.19 -7.67 25.86
N GLN A 78 2.27 -8.15 26.49
CA GLN A 78 3.59 -8.05 25.88
C GLN A 78 3.69 -8.86 24.59
N ALA A 79 3.17 -10.10 24.57
CA ALA A 79 3.13 -10.93 23.37
C ALA A 79 2.32 -10.26 22.23
N VAL A 80 1.20 -9.62 22.56
CA VAL A 80 0.37 -8.89 21.59
C VAL A 80 1.14 -7.76 20.92
N THR A 81 1.94 -6.99 21.66
CA THR A 81 2.78 -5.93 21.05
C THR A 81 3.76 -6.49 20.01
N TYR A 82 4.26 -7.71 20.21
CA TYR A 82 5.11 -8.39 19.23
C TYR A 82 4.36 -8.94 18.03
N MET A 83 3.13 -9.42 18.19
CA MET A 83 2.28 -9.82 17.06
C MET A 83 2.00 -8.62 16.14
N LEU A 84 1.78 -7.44 16.71
CA LEU A 84 1.67 -6.18 15.96
C LEU A 84 2.96 -5.90 15.18
N LEU A 85 4.12 -5.94 15.85
CA LEU A 85 5.42 -5.74 15.20
C LEU A 85 5.64 -6.73 14.05
N PHE A 86 5.33 -8.01 14.25
CA PHE A 86 5.48 -9.04 13.23
C PHE A 86 4.53 -8.83 12.05
N GLY A 87 3.32 -8.33 12.29
CA GLY A 87 2.41 -7.89 11.22
C GLY A 87 3.00 -6.73 10.41
N VAL A 88 3.54 -5.72 11.09
CA VAL A 88 4.20 -4.58 10.45
C VAL A 88 5.41 -5.04 9.63
N MET A 89 6.28 -5.89 10.18
CA MET A 89 7.43 -6.43 9.46
C MET A 89 7.02 -7.24 8.22
N SER A 90 6.00 -8.09 8.37
CA SER A 90 5.45 -8.90 7.27
C SER A 90 4.87 -8.02 6.16
N TRP A 91 4.22 -6.89 6.50
CA TRP A 91 3.71 -5.91 5.51
C TRP A 91 4.83 -5.42 4.60
N PHE A 92 5.96 -5.00 5.19
CA PHE A 92 7.11 -4.50 4.44
C PHE A 92 7.99 -5.61 3.84
N LYS A 93 7.47 -6.83 3.67
CA LYS A 93 8.17 -8.00 3.09
C LYS A 93 9.41 -8.43 3.88
N TYR A 94 9.52 -8.06 5.16
CA TYR A 94 10.60 -8.54 6.02
C TYR A 94 10.19 -9.84 6.70
N PRO A 95 10.89 -10.97 6.45
CA PRO A 95 10.54 -12.24 7.05
C PRO A 95 10.82 -12.22 8.56
N VAL A 96 9.85 -12.65 9.35
CA VAL A 96 10.00 -12.83 10.80
C VAL A 96 10.85 -14.07 11.07
N LYS A 97 12.17 -13.87 11.15
CA LYS A 97 13.14 -14.95 11.39
C LYS A 97 12.98 -15.57 12.78
N ARG A 98 13.45 -16.81 12.96
CA ARG A 98 13.47 -17.51 14.26
C ARG A 98 14.11 -16.68 15.39
N THR A 99 15.13 -15.89 15.07
CA THR A 99 15.79 -15.00 16.05
C THR A 99 14.84 -13.95 16.65
N TRP A 100 13.92 -13.41 15.85
CA TRP A 100 12.89 -12.47 16.32
C TRP A 100 11.90 -13.14 17.27
N PHE A 101 11.50 -14.38 17.00
CA PHE A 101 10.65 -15.15 17.91
C PHE A 101 11.34 -15.43 19.24
N VAL A 102 12.61 -15.86 19.21
CA VAL A 102 13.39 -16.12 20.42
C VAL A 102 13.53 -14.84 21.25
N PHE A 103 13.84 -13.71 20.61
CA PHE A 103 13.92 -12.42 21.29
C PHE A 103 12.58 -12.00 21.91
N ALA A 104 11.48 -12.06 21.16
CA ALA A 104 10.15 -11.71 21.65
C ALA A 104 9.72 -12.59 22.83
N ALA A 105 9.94 -13.91 22.72
CA ALA A 105 9.63 -14.86 23.79
C ALA A 105 10.49 -14.61 25.05
N LEU A 106 11.79 -14.41 24.88
CA LEU A 106 12.70 -14.11 26.00
C LEU A 106 12.34 -12.81 26.68
N HIS A 107 12.14 -11.72 25.93
CA HIS A 107 11.75 -10.44 26.50
C HIS A 107 10.41 -10.56 27.23
N THR A 108 9.41 -11.19 26.62
CA THR A 108 8.09 -11.41 27.23
C THR A 108 8.19 -12.21 28.53
N PHE A 109 8.98 -13.27 28.55
CA PHE A 109 9.18 -14.11 29.73
C PHE A 109 9.90 -13.36 30.85
N VAL A 110 11.03 -12.71 30.55
CA VAL A 110 11.84 -11.96 31.52
C VAL A 110 11.03 -10.80 32.10
N TYR A 111 10.35 -10.02 31.25
CA TYR A 111 9.44 -8.95 31.67
C TYR A 111 8.35 -9.47 32.60
N THR A 112 7.67 -10.56 32.23
CA THR A 112 6.59 -11.14 33.05
C THR A 112 7.11 -11.65 34.40
N ALA A 113 8.26 -12.33 34.40
CA ALA A 113 8.91 -12.80 35.62
C ALA A 113 9.29 -11.65 36.54
N PHE A 114 9.78 -10.53 35.97
CA PHE A 114 10.13 -9.34 36.73
C PHE A 114 8.89 -8.64 37.30
N GLN A 115 7.78 -8.56 36.55
CA GLN A 115 6.49 -8.08 37.06
C GLN A 115 6.00 -8.90 38.26
N PHE A 116 6.14 -10.23 38.19
CA PHE A 116 5.78 -11.13 39.29
C PHE A 116 6.71 -10.99 40.50
N TRP A 117 8.02 -10.84 40.26
CA TRP A 117 8.98 -10.57 41.33
C TRP A 117 8.68 -9.25 42.06
N LEU A 118 8.34 -8.19 41.33
CA LEU A 118 7.89 -6.92 41.91
C LEU A 118 6.61 -7.09 42.74
N LEU A 119 5.66 -7.91 42.27
CA LEU A 119 4.43 -8.21 43.02
C LEU A 119 4.74 -8.85 44.38
N LYS A 120 5.68 -9.81 44.43
CA LYS A 120 5.99 -10.56 45.66
C LYS A 120 6.89 -9.80 46.63
N ASN A 121 7.88 -9.06 46.14
CA ASN A 121 8.88 -8.40 46.99
C ASN A 121 8.50 -6.96 47.34
N PHE A 122 7.77 -6.27 46.46
CA PHE A 122 7.38 -4.87 46.62
C PHE A 122 5.88 -4.68 46.36
N PRO A 123 5.00 -5.37 47.12
CA PRO A 123 3.56 -5.32 46.88
C PRO A 123 2.97 -3.90 47.02
N GLN A 124 3.56 -3.10 47.92
CA GLN A 124 3.16 -1.71 48.21
C GLN A 124 3.41 -0.76 47.04
N HIS A 125 4.40 -1.05 46.19
CA HIS A 125 4.79 -0.21 45.04
C HIS A 125 4.06 -0.65 43.76
N PHE A 126 2.74 -0.45 43.72
CA PHE A 126 1.92 -0.78 42.55
C PHE A 126 2.31 0.04 41.32
N GLU A 127 2.68 1.31 41.53
CA GLU A 127 3.10 2.28 40.50
C GLU A 127 4.33 1.82 39.71
N TRP A 128 5.27 1.10 40.35
CA TRP A 128 6.45 0.59 39.64
C TRP A 128 6.06 -0.44 38.58
N ARG A 129 5.13 -1.34 38.90
CA ARG A 129 4.63 -2.36 37.96
C ARG A 129 3.89 -1.72 36.79
N VAL A 130 3.06 -0.73 37.08
CA VAL A 130 2.26 -0.01 36.06
C VAL A 130 3.17 0.78 35.11
N ASN A 131 4.13 1.53 35.64
CA ASN A 131 5.08 2.30 34.82
C ASN A 131 5.97 1.38 33.99
N LEU A 132 6.47 0.28 34.58
CA LEU A 132 7.25 -0.72 33.85
C LEU A 132 6.45 -1.32 32.68
N ALA A 133 5.16 -1.60 32.87
CA ALA A 133 4.30 -2.09 31.80
C ALA A 133 4.14 -1.06 30.67
N ALA A 134 3.84 0.21 31.01
CA ALA A 134 3.71 1.28 30.02
C ALA A 134 5.00 1.46 29.20
N VAL A 135 6.17 1.48 29.85
CA VAL A 135 7.48 1.59 29.17
C VAL A 135 7.73 0.40 28.25
N SER A 136 7.51 -0.83 28.74
CA SER A 136 7.76 -2.05 27.95
C SER A 136 6.88 -2.12 26.70
N PHE A 137 5.58 -1.83 26.84
CA PHE A 137 4.64 -1.83 25.71
C PHE A 137 4.95 -0.69 24.74
N SER A 138 5.25 0.51 25.25
CA SER A 138 5.58 1.68 24.43
C SER A 138 6.84 1.43 23.60
N ALA A 139 7.87 0.79 24.16
CA ALA A 139 9.11 0.49 23.46
C ALA A 139 8.88 -0.36 22.20
N VAL A 140 8.01 -1.39 22.27
CA VAL A 140 7.70 -2.23 21.10
C VAL A 140 6.83 -1.49 20.07
N HIS A 141 5.89 -0.64 20.51
CA HIS A 141 5.10 0.19 19.61
C HIS A 141 5.97 1.24 18.89
N LEU A 142 6.87 1.92 19.61
CA LEU A 142 7.83 2.87 19.03
C LEU A 142 8.77 2.18 18.06
N TYR A 143 9.25 0.98 18.38
CA TYR A 143 10.06 0.21 17.45
C TYR A 143 9.27 -0.17 16.19
N SER A 144 8.01 -0.56 16.34
CA SER A 144 7.10 -0.84 15.21
C SER A 144 6.89 0.40 14.36
N ALA A 145 6.69 1.57 14.97
CA ALA A 145 6.54 2.85 14.28
C ALA A 145 7.83 3.24 13.54
N TRP A 146 8.99 3.13 14.21
CA TRP A 146 10.29 3.39 13.59
C TRP A 146 10.54 2.45 12.41
N PHE A 147 10.21 1.17 12.56
CA PHE A 147 10.35 0.18 11.50
C PHE A 147 9.46 0.51 10.30
N ALA A 148 8.20 0.86 10.54
CA ALA A 148 7.27 1.28 9.49
C ALA A 148 7.76 2.55 8.78
N PHE A 149 8.17 3.57 9.55
CA PHE A 149 8.71 4.82 9.00
C PHE A 149 9.93 4.62 8.10
N ARG A 150 10.81 3.67 8.45
CA ARG A 150 12.01 3.35 7.67
C ARG A 150 11.71 2.69 6.32
N HIS A 151 10.59 1.97 6.21
CA HIS A 151 10.29 1.12 5.05
C HIS A 151 9.07 1.56 4.24
N MET A 152 8.29 2.53 4.75
CA MET A 152 7.10 3.01 4.05
C MET A 152 7.42 3.63 2.69
N ASN A 153 6.58 3.34 1.72
CA ASN A 153 6.41 4.14 0.53
C ASN A 153 5.83 5.50 0.92
N LYS A 154 6.62 6.57 0.79
CA LYS A 154 6.20 7.94 1.11
C LYS A 154 5.01 8.43 0.28
N LYS A 155 4.59 7.73 -0.77
CA LYS A 155 3.35 8.04 -1.50
C LYS A 155 2.12 7.33 -0.90
N SER A 156 2.28 6.20 -0.22
CA SER A 156 1.16 5.44 0.34
C SER A 156 0.52 6.15 1.53
N GLY A 157 -0.78 6.45 1.41
CA GLY A 157 -1.57 7.04 2.49
C GLY A 157 -1.75 6.10 3.68
N GLY A 158 -2.00 4.81 3.40
CA GLY A 158 -2.21 3.78 4.41
C GLY A 158 -1.00 3.54 5.30
N GLU A 159 0.21 3.49 4.73
CA GLU A 159 1.44 3.25 5.50
C GLU A 159 1.82 4.44 6.40
N LYS A 160 1.55 5.68 5.94
CA LYS A 160 1.71 6.89 6.77
C LYS A 160 0.76 6.86 7.96
N LEU A 161 -0.51 6.55 7.70
CA LEU A 161 -1.52 6.47 8.75
C LEU A 161 -1.19 5.39 9.77
N LEU A 162 -0.77 4.20 9.32
CA LEU A 162 -0.28 3.13 10.20
C LEU A 162 0.86 3.61 11.09
N THR A 163 1.87 4.24 10.50
CA THR A 163 3.05 4.75 11.23
C THR A 163 2.64 5.76 12.30
N PHE A 164 1.77 6.72 11.95
CA PHE A 164 1.23 7.70 12.89
C PHE A 164 0.45 7.04 14.02
N CYS A 165 -0.42 6.09 13.71
CA CYS A 165 -1.22 5.36 14.69
C CYS A 165 -0.38 4.48 15.63
N LEU A 166 0.77 3.97 15.17
CA LEU A 166 1.71 3.25 16.03
C LEU A 166 2.39 4.18 17.04
N VAL A 167 2.75 5.41 16.64
CA VAL A 167 3.25 6.44 17.57
C VAL A 167 2.17 6.83 18.57
N LEU A 168 0.94 7.08 18.11
CA LEU A 168 -0.19 7.37 18.99
C LEU A 168 -0.43 6.24 19.99
N SER A 169 -0.38 4.98 19.52
CA SER A 169 -0.51 3.80 20.38
C SER A 169 0.58 3.72 21.45
N SER A 170 1.83 4.09 21.14
CA SER A 170 2.91 4.15 22.12
C SER A 170 2.73 5.21 23.20
N LEU A 171 1.88 6.21 22.97
CA LEU A 171 1.50 7.22 23.96
C LEU A 171 0.26 6.75 24.77
N LEU A 172 -0.73 6.16 24.09
CA LEU A 172 -1.96 5.67 24.72
C LEU A 172 -1.71 4.61 25.81
N VAL A 173 -0.66 3.80 25.68
CA VAL A 173 -0.28 2.80 26.71
C VAL A 173 0.11 3.43 28.06
N PHE A 174 0.44 4.72 28.12
CA PHE A 174 0.71 5.43 29.37
C PHE A 174 -0.55 5.91 30.09
N LEU A 175 -1.72 5.93 29.43
CA LEU A 175 -2.95 6.46 30.02
C LEU A 175 -3.29 5.83 31.41
N PRO A 176 -3.22 4.50 31.60
CA PRO A 176 -3.46 3.91 32.92
C PRO A 176 -2.47 4.36 33.98
N ALA A 177 -1.19 4.49 33.61
CA ALA A 177 -0.12 4.93 34.50
C ALA A 177 -0.33 6.38 34.95
N THR A 178 -0.61 7.26 33.99
CA THR A 178 -0.88 8.68 34.24
C THR A 178 -2.09 8.86 35.15
N LEU A 179 -3.20 8.16 34.89
CA LEU A 179 -4.40 8.26 35.72
C LEU A 179 -4.17 7.70 37.14
N TYR A 180 -3.41 6.61 37.28
CA TYR A 180 -3.01 6.15 38.60
C TYR A 180 -2.19 7.20 39.34
N GLN A 181 -1.18 7.80 38.69
CA GLN A 181 -0.29 8.75 39.33
C GLN A 181 -0.97 10.07 39.72
N LEU A 182 -1.98 10.51 38.95
CA LEU A 182 -2.73 11.74 39.25
C LEU A 182 -3.74 11.58 40.39
N PHE A 183 -4.35 10.41 40.54
CA PHE A 183 -5.47 10.19 41.46
C PHE A 183 -5.16 9.20 42.60
N ASP A 184 -3.98 8.59 42.58
CA ASP A 184 -3.50 7.57 43.53
C ASP A 184 -4.56 6.49 43.84
N SER A 185 -5.24 6.03 42.79
CA SER A 185 -6.42 5.19 42.94
C SER A 185 -6.49 4.10 41.88
N THR A 186 -6.68 2.87 42.37
CA THR A 186 -6.78 1.67 41.53
C THR A 186 -8.04 1.65 40.65
N ILE A 187 -9.08 2.41 41.03
CA ILE A 187 -10.28 2.60 40.22
C ILE A 187 -9.94 3.41 38.97
N TYR A 188 -9.21 4.52 39.12
CA TYR A 188 -8.80 5.34 37.97
C TYR A 188 -7.78 4.63 37.07
N PHE A 189 -6.89 3.82 37.65
CA PHE A 189 -6.06 2.90 36.87
C PHE A 189 -6.91 1.97 36.01
N LEU A 190 -7.88 1.27 36.61
CA LEU A 190 -8.73 0.32 35.89
C LEU A 190 -9.55 1.01 34.79
N SER A 191 -10.11 2.19 35.08
CA SER A 191 -10.77 3.03 34.08
C SER A 191 -9.83 3.42 32.94
N GLY A 192 -8.59 3.78 33.26
CA GLY A 192 -7.54 4.07 32.27
C GLY A 192 -7.19 2.87 31.40
N VAL A 193 -7.14 1.67 31.98
CA VAL A 193 -6.94 0.41 31.24
C VAL A 193 -8.09 0.20 30.26
N LEU A 194 -9.34 0.31 30.71
CA LEU A 194 -10.53 0.12 29.87
C LEU A 194 -10.59 1.13 28.72
N VAL A 195 -10.39 2.41 29.02
CA VAL A 195 -10.41 3.48 28.01
C VAL A 195 -9.23 3.32 27.05
N GLY A 196 -8.03 3.09 27.58
CA GLY A 196 -6.82 2.92 26.78
C GLY A 196 -6.92 1.74 25.81
N GLN A 197 -7.46 0.60 26.25
CA GLN A 197 -7.68 -0.56 25.39
C GLN A 197 -8.70 -0.29 24.29
N ASN A 198 -9.82 0.36 24.59
CA ASN A 198 -10.79 0.72 23.57
C ASN A 198 -10.20 1.66 22.52
N LEU A 199 -9.44 2.67 22.95
CA LEU A 199 -8.73 3.56 22.04
C LEU A 199 -7.69 2.80 21.21
N LEU A 200 -6.91 1.90 21.82
CA LEU A 200 -5.93 1.07 21.10
C LEU A 200 -6.60 0.14 20.08
N THR A 201 -7.72 -0.51 20.42
CA THR A 201 -8.48 -1.34 19.48
C THR A 201 -8.95 -0.50 18.29
N ILE A 202 -9.56 0.66 18.53
CA ILE A 202 -10.10 1.53 17.48
C ILE A 202 -8.98 2.06 16.59
N VAL A 203 -7.90 2.58 17.19
CA VAL A 203 -6.74 3.12 16.46
C VAL A 203 -6.04 2.04 15.64
N SER A 204 -5.84 0.85 16.22
CA SER A 204 -5.21 -0.27 15.52
C SER A 204 -6.09 -0.83 14.42
N LEU A 205 -7.39 -0.98 14.68
CA LEU A 205 -8.35 -1.46 13.68
C LEU A 205 -8.47 -0.49 12.52
N GLY A 206 -8.66 0.80 12.80
CA GLY A 206 -8.75 1.84 11.77
C GLY A 206 -7.49 1.88 10.91
N SER A 207 -6.31 1.92 11.54
CA SER A 207 -5.04 1.98 10.80
C SER A 207 -4.75 0.72 9.97
N ILE A 208 -4.99 -0.48 10.51
CA ILE A 208 -4.78 -1.74 9.78
C ILE A 208 -5.79 -1.87 8.64
N LEU A 209 -7.08 -1.53 8.83
CA LEU A 209 -8.06 -1.55 7.75
C LEU A 209 -7.72 -0.54 6.66
N SER A 210 -7.36 0.69 7.04
CA SER A 210 -6.90 1.70 6.09
C SER A 210 -5.66 1.24 5.32
N LEU A 211 -4.72 0.54 5.96
CA LEU A 211 -3.55 -0.02 5.28
C LEU A 211 -3.95 -0.93 4.11
N PHE A 212 -4.86 -1.88 4.35
CA PHE A 212 -5.36 -2.78 3.29
C PHE A 212 -6.22 -2.05 2.27
N PHE A 213 -7.09 -1.12 2.68
CA PHE A 213 -7.96 -0.41 1.74
C PHE A 213 -7.19 0.54 0.83
N TYR A 214 -6.21 1.29 1.34
CA TYR A 214 -5.40 2.18 0.50
C TYR A 214 -4.61 1.40 -0.53
N ASP A 215 -4.03 0.26 -0.14
CA ASP A 215 -3.32 -0.62 -1.06
C ASP A 215 -4.25 -1.21 -2.15
N GLU A 216 -5.46 -1.63 -1.80
CA GLU A 216 -6.45 -2.12 -2.76
C GLU A 216 -6.95 -1.00 -3.70
N ILE A 217 -7.17 0.21 -3.17
CA ILE A 217 -7.55 1.39 -3.95
C ILE A 217 -6.44 1.77 -4.92
N GLU A 218 -5.18 1.80 -4.47
CA GLU A 218 -4.02 2.09 -5.32
C GLU A 218 -3.90 1.05 -6.45
N TRP A 219 -4.10 -0.23 -6.13
CA TRP A 219 -4.09 -1.31 -7.13
C TRP A 219 -5.22 -1.17 -8.16
N HIS A 220 -6.45 -0.92 -7.71
CA HIS A 220 -7.58 -0.70 -8.60
C HIS A 220 -7.41 0.56 -9.45
N HIS A 221 -6.91 1.65 -8.86
CA HIS A 221 -6.63 2.88 -9.60
C HIS A 221 -5.57 2.63 -10.67
N TYR A 222 -4.47 1.95 -10.33
CA TYR A 222 -3.43 1.60 -11.29
C TYR A 222 -3.99 0.81 -12.48
N ARG A 223 -4.73 -0.27 -12.24
CA ARG A 223 -5.38 -1.04 -13.32
C ARG A 223 -6.45 -0.27 -14.09
N ALA A 224 -7.09 0.70 -13.45
CA ALA A 224 -8.08 1.54 -14.11
C ALA A 224 -7.46 2.56 -15.08
N VAL A 225 -6.20 2.95 -14.87
CA VAL A 225 -5.53 3.99 -15.68
C VAL A 225 -4.39 3.47 -16.56
N HIS A 226 -3.89 2.26 -16.32
CA HIS A 226 -2.86 1.61 -17.13
C HIS A 226 -3.43 0.48 -18.01
N ASP A 227 -2.74 0.19 -19.10
CA ASP A 227 -2.94 -1.00 -19.93
C ASP A 227 -2.24 -2.22 -19.29
N GLU A 228 -2.94 -3.35 -19.20
CA GLU A 228 -2.46 -4.52 -18.44
C GLU A 228 -1.27 -5.24 -19.10
N LEU A 229 -1.15 -5.17 -20.43
CA LEU A 229 -0.07 -5.81 -21.16
C LEU A 229 1.20 -4.95 -21.11
N THR A 230 1.08 -3.68 -21.49
CA THR A 230 2.23 -2.81 -21.74
C THR A 230 2.66 -1.97 -20.53
N GLY A 231 1.79 -1.82 -19.52
CA GLY A 231 2.04 -0.96 -18.36
C GLY A 231 2.01 0.55 -18.66
N LEU A 232 1.85 0.96 -19.92
CA LEU A 232 1.59 2.35 -20.31
C LEU A 232 0.21 2.80 -19.80
N TYR A 233 -0.09 4.11 -19.88
CA TYR A 233 -1.46 4.55 -19.65
C TYR A 233 -2.42 3.95 -20.68
N ASN A 234 -3.69 3.80 -20.32
CA ASN A 234 -4.71 3.39 -21.26
C ASN A 234 -5.33 4.60 -21.98
N ARG A 235 -6.03 4.34 -23.08
CA ARG A 235 -6.74 5.35 -23.87
C ARG A 235 -7.61 6.29 -23.03
N ARG A 236 -8.36 5.76 -22.07
CA ARG A 236 -9.28 6.57 -21.25
C ARG A 236 -8.49 7.61 -20.44
N TYR A 237 -7.44 7.17 -19.74
CA TYR A 237 -6.61 8.06 -18.95
C TYR A 237 -5.89 9.11 -19.82
N PHE A 238 -5.41 8.71 -21.01
CA PHE A 238 -4.84 9.65 -21.96
C PHE A 238 -5.81 10.79 -22.31
N MET A 239 -7.05 10.46 -22.66
CA MET A 239 -8.05 11.46 -23.03
C MET A 239 -8.34 12.43 -21.88
N GLU A 240 -8.50 11.90 -20.66
CA GLU A 240 -8.78 12.71 -19.46
C GLU A 240 -7.63 13.65 -19.12
N GLN A 241 -6.38 13.14 -19.11
CA GLN A 241 -5.21 13.95 -18.80
C GLN A 241 -4.88 14.96 -19.91
N ALA A 242 -4.96 14.56 -21.18
CA ALA A 242 -4.72 15.45 -22.30
C ALA A 242 -5.68 16.64 -22.29
N SER A 243 -6.98 16.40 -22.05
CA SER A 243 -7.96 17.49 -21.88
C SER A 243 -7.60 18.41 -20.71
N SER A 244 -7.23 17.84 -19.55
CA SER A 244 -6.86 18.64 -18.39
C SER A 244 -5.61 19.50 -18.60
N GLU A 245 -4.57 18.97 -19.25
CA GLU A 245 -3.34 19.72 -19.54
C GLU A 245 -3.60 20.86 -20.53
N LEU A 246 -4.47 20.65 -21.52
CA LEU A 246 -4.86 21.69 -22.48
C LEU A 246 -5.72 22.79 -21.86
N ASP A 247 -6.54 22.47 -20.86
CA ASP A 247 -7.33 23.50 -20.16
C ASP A 247 -6.48 24.32 -19.17
N ASN A 248 -5.43 23.72 -18.61
CA ASN A 248 -4.55 24.36 -17.63
C ASN A 248 -3.39 25.15 -18.27
N SER A 249 -3.19 25.04 -19.58
CA SER A 249 -2.06 25.62 -20.29
C SER A 249 -2.51 26.33 -21.57
N SER A 250 -2.00 27.53 -21.82
CA SER A 250 -2.14 28.20 -23.12
C SER A 250 -1.04 27.79 -24.12
N ASN A 251 -0.25 26.76 -23.80
CA ASN A 251 0.79 26.27 -24.69
C ASN A 251 0.20 25.43 -25.82
N THR A 252 0.84 25.46 -26.98
CA THR A 252 0.61 24.48 -28.04
C THR A 252 1.24 23.15 -27.63
N TRP A 253 0.54 22.06 -27.91
CA TRP A 253 0.96 20.69 -27.72
C TRP A 253 0.97 19.95 -29.05
N THR A 254 1.78 18.90 -29.13
CA THR A 254 1.81 17.96 -30.26
C THR A 254 1.24 16.62 -29.83
N ILE A 255 0.32 16.07 -30.61
CA ILE A 255 -0.17 14.70 -30.46
C ILE A 255 0.45 13.86 -31.57
N ALA A 256 0.99 12.71 -31.20
CA ALA A 256 1.45 11.69 -32.12
C ALA A 256 0.63 10.42 -31.94
N LEU A 257 0.05 9.90 -33.03
CA LEU A 257 -0.57 8.58 -33.09
C LEU A 257 0.36 7.64 -33.84
N LEU A 258 0.58 6.46 -33.27
CA LEU A 258 1.55 5.48 -33.74
C LEU A 258 0.88 4.13 -33.94
N ASP A 259 1.36 3.36 -34.90
CA ASP A 259 0.91 2.00 -35.15
C ASP A 259 2.08 1.12 -35.57
N VAL A 260 2.12 -0.10 -35.01
CA VAL A 260 3.17 -1.08 -35.30
C VAL A 260 2.97 -1.69 -36.68
N ASP A 261 3.92 -1.42 -37.58
CA ASP A 261 3.82 -1.86 -38.96
C ASP A 261 3.80 -3.39 -39.04
N HIS A 262 2.86 -3.92 -39.82
CA HIS A 262 2.73 -5.36 -40.08
C HIS A 262 2.59 -6.23 -38.82
N PHE A 263 2.07 -5.69 -37.70
CA PHE A 263 1.93 -6.44 -36.45
C PHE A 263 1.13 -7.74 -36.58
N LYS A 264 0.09 -7.77 -37.44
CA LYS A 264 -0.60 -9.02 -37.78
C LYS A 264 0.34 -10.10 -38.31
N GLN A 265 1.34 -9.75 -39.13
CA GLN A 265 2.32 -10.73 -39.64
C GLN A 265 3.25 -11.23 -38.53
N VAL A 266 3.54 -10.41 -37.52
CA VAL A 266 4.27 -10.84 -36.33
C VAL A 266 3.47 -11.90 -35.58
N ASN A 267 2.18 -11.65 -35.33
CA ASN A 267 1.29 -12.65 -34.71
C ASN A 267 1.16 -13.92 -35.54
N ASP A 268 0.92 -13.79 -36.85
CA ASP A 268 0.72 -14.93 -37.75
C ASP A 268 1.98 -15.80 -37.86
N ARG A 269 3.18 -15.20 -37.77
CA ARG A 269 4.46 -15.90 -37.92
C ARG A 269 5.01 -16.47 -36.61
N TYR A 270 4.88 -15.75 -35.50
CA TYR A 270 5.53 -16.07 -34.23
C TYR A 270 4.55 -16.40 -33.10
N GLY A 271 3.25 -16.29 -33.35
CA GLY A 271 2.20 -16.51 -32.36
C GLY A 271 1.87 -15.26 -31.54
N HIS A 272 0.72 -15.30 -30.87
CA HIS A 272 0.22 -14.17 -30.07
C HIS A 272 1.14 -13.83 -28.89
N ASP A 273 1.76 -14.82 -28.24
CA ASP A 273 2.70 -14.56 -27.14
C ASP A 273 3.91 -13.71 -27.60
N ALA A 274 4.39 -13.92 -28.83
CA ALA A 274 5.45 -13.12 -29.42
C ALA A 274 4.97 -11.72 -29.84
N GLY A 275 3.71 -11.60 -30.29
CA GLY A 275 3.07 -10.30 -30.49
C GLY A 275 2.94 -9.48 -29.21
N ASP A 276 2.56 -10.13 -28.11
CA ASP A 276 2.49 -9.49 -26.80
C ASP A 276 3.86 -8.99 -26.34
N LEU A 277 4.92 -9.79 -26.51
CA LEU A 277 6.31 -9.36 -26.27
C LEU A 277 6.73 -8.19 -27.16
N ALA A 278 6.31 -8.19 -28.44
CA ALA A 278 6.56 -7.09 -29.37
C ALA A 278 5.93 -5.77 -28.90
N LEU A 279 4.70 -5.80 -28.42
CA LEU A 279 4.03 -4.61 -27.87
C LEU A 279 4.71 -4.12 -26.58
N CYS A 280 5.08 -5.03 -25.69
CA CYS A 280 5.84 -4.67 -24.48
C CYS A 280 7.19 -4.03 -24.83
N HIS A 281 7.89 -4.55 -25.84
CA HIS A 281 9.17 -3.98 -26.28
C HIS A 281 9.04 -2.56 -26.81
N ILE A 282 8.01 -2.28 -27.62
CA ILE A 282 7.71 -0.92 -28.08
C ILE A 282 7.36 -0.01 -26.90
N ALA A 283 6.56 -0.49 -25.95
CA ALA A 283 6.21 0.25 -24.75
C ALA A 283 7.42 0.58 -23.86
N ASP A 284 8.40 -0.31 -23.77
CA ASP A 284 9.65 -0.08 -23.05
C ASP A 284 10.53 0.98 -23.72
N ILE A 285 10.58 1.01 -25.05
CA ILE A 285 11.26 2.09 -25.79
C ILE A 285 10.54 3.42 -25.55
N LEU A 286 9.21 3.45 -25.70
CA LEU A 286 8.38 4.64 -25.45
C LEU A 286 8.60 5.20 -24.04
N SER A 287 8.57 4.35 -23.02
CA SER A 287 8.72 4.74 -21.61
C SER A 287 10.10 5.35 -21.30
N ARG A 288 11.13 4.96 -22.05
CA ARG A 288 12.50 5.51 -21.91
C ARG A 288 12.65 6.84 -22.64
N GLU A 289 12.21 6.91 -23.89
CA GLU A 289 12.38 8.08 -24.77
C GLU A 289 11.50 9.27 -24.37
N PHE A 290 10.31 8.99 -23.81
CA PHE A 290 9.30 10.00 -23.47
C PHE A 290 9.02 10.05 -21.96
N LYS A 291 10.06 9.84 -21.16
CA LYS A 291 9.95 9.86 -19.70
C LYS A 291 9.46 11.23 -19.21
N GLY A 292 8.26 11.26 -18.63
CA GLY A 292 7.63 12.47 -18.11
C GLY A 292 6.61 13.10 -19.06
N ASP A 293 6.53 12.63 -20.30
CA ASP A 293 5.44 12.97 -21.22
C ASP A 293 4.24 12.01 -21.04
N LEU A 294 3.08 12.38 -21.58
CA LEU A 294 1.88 11.55 -21.53
C LEU A 294 1.89 10.55 -22.68
N VAL A 295 2.12 9.27 -22.35
CA VAL A 295 2.18 8.16 -23.30
C VAL A 295 1.14 7.10 -22.94
N ALA A 296 0.40 6.61 -23.93
CA ALA A 296 -0.62 5.59 -23.71
C ALA A 296 -0.70 4.57 -24.84
N ARG A 297 -1.20 3.37 -24.53
CA ARG A 297 -1.72 2.42 -25.52
C ARG A 297 -3.14 2.83 -25.88
N TYR A 298 -3.33 3.24 -27.14
CA TYR A 298 -4.60 3.78 -27.64
C TYR A 298 -5.54 2.68 -28.15
N GLY A 299 -4.97 1.64 -28.77
CA GLY A 299 -5.67 0.52 -29.38
C GLY A 299 -4.93 -0.80 -29.23
N GLY A 300 -5.22 -1.77 -30.10
CA GLY A 300 -4.57 -3.09 -30.06
C GLY A 300 -3.07 -3.00 -30.33
N GLU A 301 -2.69 -2.39 -31.44
CA GLU A 301 -1.30 -2.17 -31.88
C GLU A 301 -0.95 -0.66 -31.98
N GLU A 302 -1.83 0.19 -31.46
CA GLU A 302 -1.77 1.64 -31.57
C GLU A 302 -1.33 2.28 -30.26
N PHE A 303 -0.42 3.24 -30.34
CA PHE A 303 0.07 4.04 -29.23
C PHE A 303 -0.16 5.52 -29.49
N THR A 304 -0.21 6.31 -28.43
CA THR A 304 -0.33 7.77 -28.54
C THR A 304 0.61 8.46 -27.56
N ILE A 305 1.12 9.62 -27.97
CA ILE A 305 2.01 10.45 -27.18
C ILE A 305 1.51 11.89 -27.26
N MET A 306 1.53 12.60 -26.14
CA MET A 306 1.30 14.04 -26.07
C MET A 306 2.53 14.74 -25.52
N LEU A 307 3.05 15.69 -26.30
CA LEU A 307 4.30 16.40 -26.05
C LEU A 307 4.04 17.91 -25.95
N ALA A 308 4.65 18.57 -24.97
CA ALA A 308 4.58 20.02 -24.85
C ALA A 308 5.37 20.68 -25.99
N GLY A 309 4.83 21.79 -26.53
CA GLY A 309 5.46 22.57 -27.59
C GLY A 309 4.99 22.20 -29.00
N HIS A 310 5.52 22.96 -29.96
CA HIS A 310 5.16 22.89 -31.37
C HIS A 310 5.67 21.62 -32.06
N GLN A 311 4.95 21.24 -33.10
CA GLN A 311 5.22 20.10 -33.96
C GLN A 311 6.65 20.10 -34.51
N ALA A 312 7.12 21.26 -34.97
CA ALA A 312 8.47 21.41 -35.54
C ALA A 312 9.58 21.02 -34.55
N THR A 313 9.40 21.34 -33.27
CA THR A 313 10.37 21.01 -32.21
C THR A 313 10.28 19.53 -31.83
N ASN A 314 9.06 19.01 -31.74
CA ASN A 314 8.81 17.64 -31.29
C ASN A 314 9.07 16.57 -32.37
N GLN A 315 9.07 16.96 -33.65
CA GLN A 315 9.36 16.08 -34.77
C GLN A 315 10.71 15.38 -34.61
N LEU A 316 11.76 16.09 -34.18
CA LEU A 316 13.09 15.50 -34.00
C LEU A 316 13.12 14.41 -32.92
N ARG A 317 12.34 14.59 -31.84
CA ARG A 317 12.22 13.58 -30.76
C ARG A 317 11.51 12.33 -31.27
N LEU A 318 10.45 12.51 -32.05
CA LEU A 318 9.69 11.41 -32.64
C LEU A 318 10.50 10.68 -33.73
N GLU A 319 11.28 11.40 -34.54
CA GLU A 319 12.21 10.80 -35.51
C GLU A 319 13.35 10.02 -34.82
N HIS A 320 13.82 10.49 -33.66
CA HIS A 320 14.75 9.73 -32.83
C HIS A 320 14.13 8.42 -32.37
N PHE A 321 12.96 8.48 -31.71
CA PHE A 321 12.22 7.30 -31.28
C PHE A 321 11.95 6.30 -32.42
N HIS A 322 11.50 6.81 -33.58
CA HIS A 322 11.26 6.00 -34.77
C HIS A 322 12.50 5.21 -35.22
N ARG A 323 13.69 5.85 -35.20
CA ARG A 323 14.96 5.18 -35.51
C ARG A 323 15.35 4.17 -34.44
N GLU A 324 15.09 4.47 -33.16
CA GLU A 324 15.36 3.54 -32.07
C GLU A 324 14.52 2.27 -32.18
N VAL A 325 13.22 2.38 -32.49
CA VAL A 325 12.37 1.21 -32.77
C VAL A 325 12.95 0.37 -33.90
N SER A 326 13.33 0.99 -35.02
CA SER A 326 13.87 0.27 -36.18
C SER A 326 15.20 -0.43 -35.91
N ARG A 327 16.02 0.10 -34.98
CA ARG A 327 17.36 -0.43 -34.66
C ARG A 327 17.33 -1.46 -33.55
N ASN A 328 16.35 -1.38 -32.66
CA ASN A 328 16.29 -2.18 -31.45
C ASN A 328 15.34 -3.36 -31.67
N HIS A 329 15.87 -4.45 -32.21
CA HIS A 329 15.09 -5.67 -32.40
C HIS A 329 14.62 -6.24 -31.05
N LEU A 330 13.45 -6.87 -31.05
CA LEU A 330 13.02 -7.68 -29.92
C LEU A 330 13.83 -8.99 -29.93
N ILE A 331 14.70 -9.15 -28.94
CA ILE A 331 15.48 -10.38 -28.72
C ILE A 331 14.92 -11.10 -27.48
N ALA A 332 14.31 -12.27 -27.67
CA ALA A 332 13.73 -13.07 -26.59
C ALA A 332 13.94 -14.58 -26.83
N GLY A 333 14.99 -15.14 -26.21
CA GLY A 333 15.39 -16.53 -26.45
C GLY A 333 15.92 -16.69 -27.87
N GLU A 334 15.23 -17.48 -28.70
CA GLU A 334 15.54 -17.66 -30.12
C GLU A 334 14.79 -16.65 -31.03
N LEU A 335 13.91 -15.83 -30.47
CA LEU A 335 13.21 -14.79 -31.22
C LEU A 335 14.15 -13.61 -31.49
N ASP A 336 14.20 -13.18 -32.75
CA ASP A 336 14.81 -11.93 -33.22
C ASP A 336 13.82 -11.28 -34.19
N ILE A 337 13.08 -10.28 -33.70
CA ILE A 337 11.97 -9.64 -34.44
C ILE A 337 12.34 -8.18 -34.70
N ALA A 338 12.62 -7.86 -35.96
CA ALA A 338 12.71 -6.50 -36.45
C ALA A 338 11.32 -5.89 -36.60
N MET A 339 11.11 -4.69 -36.08
CA MET A 339 9.83 -3.98 -36.12
C MET A 339 10.04 -2.53 -36.52
N THR A 340 9.01 -1.97 -37.17
CA THR A 340 8.95 -0.55 -37.49
C THR A 340 7.60 0.00 -37.06
N VAL A 341 7.51 1.33 -36.97
CA VAL A 341 6.27 2.02 -36.63
C VAL A 341 6.01 3.12 -37.65
N SER A 342 4.74 3.30 -37.98
CA SER A 342 4.28 4.49 -38.70
C SER A 342 3.74 5.50 -37.68
N ILE A 343 3.98 6.79 -37.92
CA ILE A 343 3.63 7.87 -36.97
C ILE A 343 2.91 8.99 -37.72
N GLY A 344 1.72 9.36 -37.26
CA GLY A 344 1.02 10.58 -37.69
C GLY A 344 1.02 11.61 -36.57
N ILE A 345 1.27 12.88 -36.89
CA ILE A 345 1.32 13.96 -35.89
C ILE A 345 0.41 15.14 -36.23
N ALA A 346 -0.13 15.78 -35.20
CA ALA A 346 -0.95 16.98 -35.29
C ALA A 346 -0.77 17.89 -34.07
N GLU A 347 -0.94 19.19 -34.25
CA GLU A 347 -0.95 20.16 -33.14
C GLU A 347 -2.34 20.31 -32.50
N VAL A 348 -2.34 20.67 -31.23
CA VAL A 348 -3.53 20.99 -30.45
C VAL A 348 -3.20 22.09 -29.44
N SER A 349 -4.08 23.08 -29.30
CA SER A 349 -3.89 24.16 -28.32
C SER A 349 -5.02 24.24 -27.29
N HIS A 350 -6.14 23.54 -27.50
CA HIS A 350 -7.25 23.53 -26.56
C HIS A 350 -7.93 22.15 -26.47
N SER A 351 -8.42 21.79 -25.29
CA SER A 351 -9.16 20.54 -25.02
C SER A 351 -10.33 20.28 -25.97
N SER A 352 -11.06 21.32 -26.40
CA SER A 352 -12.18 21.22 -27.34
C SER A 352 -11.76 20.73 -28.73
N GLU A 353 -10.49 20.87 -29.06
CA GLU A 353 -9.89 20.45 -30.33
C GLU A 353 -9.24 19.07 -30.25
N LEU A 354 -9.09 18.48 -29.07
CA LEU A 354 -8.38 17.23 -28.85
C LEU A 354 -8.85 16.10 -29.79
N GLN A 355 -10.18 15.92 -29.91
CA GLN A 355 -10.75 14.92 -30.81
C GLN A 355 -10.45 15.20 -32.28
N ARG A 356 -10.43 16.48 -32.68
CA ARG A 356 -10.08 16.90 -34.03
C ARG A 356 -8.60 16.62 -34.30
N ALA A 357 -7.71 16.97 -33.37
CA ALA A 357 -6.27 16.74 -33.49
C ALA A 357 -5.95 15.23 -33.56
N LEU A 358 -6.58 14.39 -32.75
CA LEU A 358 -6.44 12.93 -32.86
C LEU A 358 -6.88 12.40 -34.23
N LYS A 359 -7.98 12.91 -34.77
CA LYS A 359 -8.43 12.54 -36.12
C LYS A 359 -7.46 13.02 -37.22
N MET A 360 -6.83 14.17 -37.04
CA MET A 360 -5.81 14.67 -37.96
C MET A 360 -4.54 13.82 -37.89
N ALA A 361 -4.11 13.44 -36.69
CA ALA A 361 -2.99 12.51 -36.49
C ALA A 361 -3.28 11.13 -37.11
N ASP A 362 -4.52 10.63 -36.99
CA ASP A 362 -4.96 9.38 -37.63
C ASP A 362 -4.90 9.43 -39.16
N ILE A 363 -5.32 10.55 -39.77
CA ILE A 363 -5.19 10.76 -41.23
C ILE A 363 -3.72 10.78 -41.64
N ALA A 364 -2.86 11.50 -40.91
CA ALA A 364 -1.42 11.52 -41.19
C ALA A 364 -0.78 10.13 -41.02
N LEU A 365 -1.22 9.35 -40.03
CA LEU A 365 -0.78 7.98 -39.81
C LEU A 365 -1.21 7.06 -40.96
N TYR A 366 -2.43 7.21 -41.46
CA TYR A 366 -2.91 6.51 -42.64
C TYR A 366 -2.03 6.81 -43.87
N ASP A 367 -1.71 8.09 -44.10
CA ASP A 367 -0.80 8.50 -45.18
C ASP A 367 0.61 7.91 -45.00
N ALA A 368 1.11 7.82 -43.76
CA ALA A 368 2.38 7.16 -43.45
C ALA A 368 2.36 5.68 -43.88
N LYS A 369 1.26 4.97 -43.60
CA LYS A 369 1.09 3.56 -43.97
C LYS A 369 0.98 3.36 -45.49
N GLU A 370 0.21 4.20 -46.18
CA GLU A 370 0.00 4.08 -47.63
C GLU A 370 1.24 4.48 -48.45
N THR A 371 2.01 5.46 -47.98
CA THR A 371 3.21 5.92 -48.70
C THR A 371 4.43 5.03 -48.49
N GLY A 372 4.30 3.94 -47.72
CA GLY A 372 5.31 2.89 -47.60
C GLY A 372 5.77 2.57 -46.18
N ARG A 373 5.01 2.96 -45.14
CA ARG A 373 5.27 2.64 -43.72
C ARG A 373 6.63 3.15 -43.21
N ASN A 374 6.99 2.79 -41.98
CA ASN A 374 8.28 3.10 -41.33
C ASN A 374 8.67 4.57 -41.52
N ARG A 375 7.76 5.47 -41.15
CA ARG A 375 7.95 6.91 -41.30
C ARG A 375 7.04 7.71 -40.38
N LEU A 376 7.44 8.96 -40.21
CA LEU A 376 6.64 10.00 -39.58
C LEU A 376 6.06 10.91 -40.66
N VAL A 377 4.77 11.21 -40.57
CA VAL A 377 4.07 12.17 -41.43
C VAL A 377 3.45 13.28 -40.56
N PRO A 378 3.86 14.54 -40.75
CA PRO A 378 3.14 15.69 -40.21
C PRO A 378 1.92 16.01 -41.05
N LEU A 379 0.79 16.32 -40.40
CA LEU A 379 -0.27 17.06 -41.08
C LEU A 379 0.14 18.54 -41.14
N VAL A 380 0.07 19.13 -42.34
CA VAL A 380 0.41 20.54 -42.61
C VAL A 380 -0.84 21.40 -42.60
#